data_AF-A0A0Q7NUB2-F1
#
_entry.id   AF-A0A0Q7NUB2-F1
#
_cell.length_a   1.000
_cell.length_b   1.000
_cell.length_c   1.000
_cell.angle_alpha   90.00
_cell.angle_beta   90.00
_cell.angle_gamma   90.00
#
_symmetry.space_group_name_H-M   'P 1'
#
loop_
_entity.id
_entity.type
_entity.pdbx_description
1 polymer ?
#
loop_
_entity_poly.entity_id
_entity_poly.type
_entity_poly.pdbx_seq_one_letter_code
_entity_poly.pdbx_strand_id
1 'polypeptide(L)' 'METTHMTGFDGTKVRSQISLVKGAWVVTIYNGSHTENRSFRNEIDAREYGKARIDQLRSAQDNIRIDPKVT' A
#
# COMPACT_ATOMS: atom_id res chain seq x y z
N MET A 1 13.72 -34.46 11.48
CA MET A 1 13.97 -33.00 11.47
C MET A 1 12.79 -32.39 10.76
N GLU A 2 11.78 -32.00 11.53
CA GLU A 2 10.53 -31.48 11.00
C GLU A 2 10.69 -29.98 10.81
N THR A 3 10.79 -29.52 9.56
CA THR A 3 10.86 -28.11 9.25
C THR A 3 9.45 -27.54 9.43
N THR A 4 9.15 -27.08 10.64
CA THR A 4 7.98 -26.27 10.92
C THR A 4 8.00 -25.07 9.97
N HIS A 5 7.15 -25.09 8.95
CA HIS A 5 6.79 -23.89 8.19
C HIS A 5 5.99 -23.00 9.16
N MET A 6 6.71 -22.31 10.04
CA MET A 6 6.18 -21.10 10.66
C MET A 6 6.13 -20.07 9.54
N THR A 7 4.98 -19.94 8.88
CA THR A 7 4.66 -18.78 8.05
C THR A 7 4.51 -17.59 9.00
N GLY A 8 5.64 -17.17 9.56
CA GLY A 8 5.76 -16.00 10.41
C GLY A 8 5.33 -14.79 9.59
N PHE A 9 4.29 -14.12 10.08
CA PHE A 9 3.84 -12.78 9.72
C PHE A 9 4.82 -11.97 8.85
N ASP A 10 4.38 -11.54 7.66
CA ASP A 10 4.65 -10.18 7.20
C ASP A 10 3.54 -9.80 6.20
N GLY A 11 2.56 -9.00 6.58
CA GLY A 11 2.88 -7.61 6.83
C GLY A 11 3.09 -6.81 5.55
N THR A 12 2.66 -7.28 4.37
CA THR A 12 2.48 -6.44 3.16
C THR A 12 1.36 -5.40 3.35
N LYS A 13 1.39 -4.69 4.48
CA LYS A 13 0.41 -3.68 4.87
C LYS A 13 0.73 -2.43 4.08
N VAL A 14 0.11 -2.31 2.91
CA VAL A 14 0.06 -1.04 2.18
C VAL A 14 -0.39 0.04 3.17
N ARG A 15 0.46 1.04 3.38
CA ARG A 15 0.24 2.15 4.32
C ARG A 15 0.40 3.48 3.60
N SER A 16 -0.32 4.49 4.06
CA SER A 16 -0.16 5.87 3.59
C SER A 16 0.25 6.76 4.75
N GLN A 17 0.99 7.81 4.41
CA GLN A 17 1.32 8.91 5.29
C GLN A 17 0.99 10.21 4.56
N ILE A 18 0.34 11.14 5.27
CA ILE A 18 0.05 12.48 4.76
C ILE A 18 0.87 13.46 5.58
N SER A 19 1.54 14.40 4.93
CA SER A 19 2.38 15.40 5.59
C SER A 19 2.32 16.73 4.85
N LEU A 20 2.24 17.83 5.59
CA LEU A 20 2.32 19.17 5.02
C LEU A 20 3.80 19.57 4.90
N VAL A 21 4.29 19.69 3.67
CA VAL A 21 5.68 20.03 3.37
C VAL A 21 5.71 21.31 2.54
N LYS A 22 6.31 22.38 3.08
CA LYS A 22 6.47 23.68 2.40
C LYS A 22 5.15 24.22 1.80
N GLY A 23 4.03 24.04 2.51
CA GLY A 23 2.72 24.51 2.06
C GLY A 23 1.99 23.59 1.05
N ALA A 24 2.55 22.43 0.72
CA ALA A 24 1.89 21.41 -0.09
C ALA A 24 1.59 20.15 0.74
N TRP A 25 0.41 19.58 0.53
CA TRP A 25 0.02 18.31 1.15
C TRP A 25 0.63 17.16 0.36
N VAL A 26 1.55 16.42 0.96
CA VAL A 26 2.22 15.28 0.32
C VAL A 26 1.68 13.99 0.89
N VAL A 27 1.19 13.13 0.01
CA VAL A 27 0.81 11.74 0.31
C VAL A 27 1.98 10.86 -0.07
N THR A 28 2.42 10.02 0.84
CA THR A 28 3.41 8.96 0.60
C THR A 28 2.74 7.61 0.81
N ILE A 29 2.76 6.75 -0.20
CA ILE A 29 2.24 5.39 -0.15
C ILE A 29 3.42 4.44 -0.09
N TYR A 30 3.42 3.56 0.92
CA TYR A 30 4.44 2.52 1.08
C TYR A 30 3.80 1.18 0.76
N ASN A 31 4.36 0.48 -0.23
CA ASN A 31 3.94 -0.84 -0.69
C ASN A 31 5.16 -1.78 -0.73
N GLY A 32 5.51 -2.35 0.42
CA GLY A 32 6.73 -3.14 0.57
C GLY A 32 7.97 -2.30 0.27
N SER A 33 8.75 -2.72 -0.71
CA SER A 33 9.95 -2.01 -1.19
C SER A 33 9.64 -0.83 -2.13
N HIS A 34 8.40 -0.68 -2.57
CA HIS A 34 7.99 0.41 -3.46
C HIS A 34 7.41 1.57 -2.64
N THR A 35 7.85 2.79 -2.94
CA THR A 35 7.28 4.01 -2.36
C THR A 35 6.81 4.95 -3.48
N GLU A 36 5.56 5.40 -3.40
CA GLU A 36 4.98 6.40 -4.30
C GLU A 36 4.74 7.69 -3.51
N ASN A 37 4.98 8.86 -4.10
CA ASN A 37 4.63 10.14 -3.49
C ASN A 37 3.87 11.04 -4.45
N ARG A 38 2.93 11.83 -3.91
CA ARG A 38 2.13 12.78 -4.68
C ARG A 38 1.77 14.01 -3.86
N SER A 39 1.93 15.19 -4.45
CA SER A 39 1.62 16.48 -3.82
C SER A 39 0.25 17.01 -4.24
N PHE A 40 -0.42 17.68 -3.31
CA PHE A 40 -1.75 18.26 -3.44
C PHE A 40 -1.77 19.66 -2.83
N ARG A 41 -2.69 20.49 -3.32
CA ARG A 41 -2.92 21.83 -2.75
C ARG A 41 -3.82 21.79 -1.51
N ASN A 42 -4.67 20.76 -1.39
CA ASN A 42 -5.63 20.63 -0.29
C ASN A 42 -5.45 19.31 0.46
N GLU A 43 -5.74 19.32 1.77
CA GLU A 43 -5.68 18.12 2.62
C GLU A 43 -6.69 17.06 2.20
N ILE A 44 -7.90 17.50 1.83
CA ILE A 44 -9.01 16.62 1.46
C ILE A 44 -8.63 15.77 0.23
N ASP A 45 -8.09 16.41 -0.81
CA ASP A 45 -7.64 15.71 -2.02
C ASP A 45 -6.51 14.70 -1.71
N ALA A 46 -5.57 15.09 -0.84
CA ALA A 46 -4.51 14.20 -0.38
C ALA A 46 -5.07 12.97 0.36
N ARG A 47 -6.08 13.18 1.21
CA ARG A 47 -6.72 12.11 1.98
C ARG A 47 -7.51 11.15 1.09
N GLU A 48 -8.33 11.69 0.19
CA GLU A 48 -9.13 10.90 -0.74
C GLU A 48 -8.24 10.09 -1.69
N TYR A 49 -7.17 10.70 -2.22
CA TYR A 49 -6.18 9.99 -3.02
C TYR A 49 -5.50 8.86 -2.24
N GLY A 50 -5.05 9.14 -1.01
CA GLY A 50 -4.39 8.13 -0.18
C GLY A 50 -5.28 6.93 0.11
N LYS A 51 -6.56 7.17 0.41
CA LYS A 51 -7.55 6.11 0.63
C LYS A 51 -7.80 5.30 -0.63
N ALA A 52 -8.08 5.96 -1.76
CA ALA A 52 -8.35 5.28 -3.03
C ALA A 52 -7.14 4.47 -3.51
N ARG A 53 -5.91 4.99 -3.35
CA ARG A 53 -4.70 4.29 -3.79
C ARG A 53 -4.39 3.06 -2.93
N ILE A 54 -4.58 3.14 -1.61
CA ILE A 54 -4.46 1.97 -0.74
C ILE A 54 -5.46 0.89 -1.16
N ASP A 55 -6.71 1.28 -1.39
CA ASP A 55 -7.78 0.35 -1.79
C ASP A 55 -7.43 -0.38 -3.10
N GLN A 56 -7.02 0.38 -4.12
CA GLN A 56 -6.52 -0.17 -5.40
C GLN A 56 -5.36 -1.15 -5.21
N LEU A 57 -4.36 -0.80 -4.40
CA LEU A 57 -3.19 -1.65 -4.17
C LEU A 57 -3.55 -2.92 -3.39
N ARG A 58 -4.51 -2.84 -2.46
CA ARG A 58 -5.03 -4.00 -1.75
C ARG A 58 -5.82 -4.92 -2.68
N SER A 59 -6.72 -4.39 -3.50
CA SER A 59 -7.48 -5.18 -4.47
C SER A 59 -6.60 -5.78 -5.57
N ALA A 60 -5.53 -5.09 -5.97
CA ALA A 60 -4.55 -5.63 -6.92
C ALA A 60 -3.72 -6.77 -6.29
N GLN A 61 -3.28 -6.64 -5.03
CA GLN A 61 -2.61 -7.72 -4.31
C GLN A 61 -3.52 -8.93 -4.07
N ASP A 62 -4.82 -8.70 -3.87
CA ASP A 62 -5.81 -9.77 -3.74
C ASP A 62 -6.05 -10.49 -5.08
N ASN A 63 -6.14 -9.74 -6.19
CA ASN A 63 -6.23 -10.33 -7.54
C ASN A 63 -4.98 -11.14 -7.95
N ILE A 64 -3.80 -10.78 -7.45
CA ILE A 64 -2.57 -11.56 -7.70
C ILE A 64 -2.56 -12.87 -6.89
N ARG A 65 -3.38 -12.98 -5.83
CA ARG A 65 -3.49 -14.19 -5.00
C ARG A 65 -4.51 -15.21 -5.51
N ILE A 66 -5.21 -14.94 -6.61
CA ILE A 66 -6.14 -15.88 -7.22
C ILE A 66 -5.41 -16.61 -8.36
N ASP A 67 -4.95 -17.81 -8.01
CA ASP A 67 -4.56 -18.96 -8.86
C ASP A 67 -3.25 -18.87 -9.67
N PRO A 68 -2.33 -19.82 -9.41
CA PRO A 68 -2.13 -20.84 -10.42
C PRO A 68 -2.55 -22.21 -9.88
N LYS A 69 -3.82 -22.58 -10.06
CA LYS A 69 -4.15 -23.99 -10.14
C LYS A 69 -3.70 -24.50 -11.51
N VAL A 70 -2.43 -24.89 -11.55
CA VAL A 70 -1.87 -25.76 -12.60
C VAL A 70 -2.73 -27.03 -12.65
N THR A 71 -3.19 -27.32 -13.87
CA THR A 71 -3.61 -28.61 -14.48
C THR A 71 -4.21 -29.67 -13.55
#